data_AF-A0A645GKF3-F1
#
_entry.id   AF-A0A645GKF3-F1
#
_cell.length_a   1.000
_cell.length_b   1.000
_cell.length_c   1.000
_cell.angle_alpha   90.00
_cell.angle_beta   90.00
_cell.angle_gamma   90.00
#
_symmetry.space_group_name_H-M   'P 1'
#
loop_
_entity.id
_entity.type
_entity.pdbx_description
1 polymer ?
#
loop_
_entity_poly.entity_id
_entity_poly.type
_entity_poly.pdbx_seq_one_letter_code
_entity_poly.pdbx_strand_id
1 'polypeptide(L)'
;MMAYTAASRKNGKKYIPLMQNVNQLCVIEKGAMCGVVLDGSYNLEDASYKSSLQGLVDRVLITDKNGNVVGKVENAEAQKKYGVVQVVYKQEDGKDANAEAKALLQTIEQSGSVTAISDTRAVSGYAIAVQEPISGLYGKFYIEGDTHTFTNGKAEMQLTLAFSNMMDEQEIEQENKT
;
A
#
# COMPACT_ATOMS: atom_id res chain seq x y z
N MET A 1 -5.57 15.62 -0.11
CA MET A 1 -4.40 14.77 0.22
C MET A 1 -3.35 15.47 1.06
N MET A 2 -2.88 16.64 0.63
CA MET A 2 -1.85 17.44 1.32
C MET A 2 -1.97 17.53 2.86
N ALA A 3 -3.16 17.85 3.41
CA ALA A 3 -3.32 18.06 4.86
C ALA A 3 -3.05 16.79 5.70
N TYR A 4 -3.52 15.63 5.24
CA TYR A 4 -3.28 14.36 5.93
C TYR A 4 -1.92 13.74 5.61
N THR A 5 -1.31 14.06 4.46
CA THR A 5 0.11 13.79 4.21
C THR A 5 0.99 14.51 5.25
N ALA A 6 0.72 15.79 5.52
CA ALA A 6 1.44 16.52 6.58
C ALA A 6 1.21 15.94 7.98
N ALA A 7 -0.02 15.50 8.30
CA ALA A 7 -0.32 14.84 9.57
C ALA A 7 0.41 13.50 9.72
N SER A 8 0.36 12.64 8.70
CA SER A 8 1.07 11.36 8.63
C SER A 8 2.58 11.54 8.83
N ARG A 9 3.19 12.55 8.20
CA ARG A 9 4.62 12.86 8.40
C ARG A 9 4.97 13.22 9.85
N LYS A 10 4.03 13.80 10.61
CA LYS A 10 4.24 14.18 12.02
C LYS A 10 4.02 13.05 13.01
N ASN A 11 3.07 12.15 12.76
CA ASN A 11 2.65 11.16 13.75
C ASN A 11 2.76 9.69 13.28
N GLY A 12 3.14 9.45 12.02
CA GLY A 12 3.27 8.13 11.41
C GLY A 12 1.95 7.42 11.07
N LYS A 13 0.80 8.04 11.37
CA LYS A 13 -0.52 7.46 11.11
C LYS A 13 -0.93 7.66 9.66
N LYS A 14 -1.64 6.68 9.11
CA LYS A 14 -2.17 6.73 7.76
C LYS A 14 -3.65 7.09 7.81
N TYR A 15 -4.13 7.83 6.82
CA TYR A 15 -5.48 8.39 6.79
C TYR A 15 -6.15 8.16 5.44
N ILE A 16 -7.48 8.04 5.46
CA ILE A 16 -8.27 7.93 4.24
C ILE A 16 -9.57 8.72 4.39
N PRO A 17 -9.97 9.53 3.38
CA PRO A 17 -11.31 10.11 3.34
C PRO A 17 -12.33 9.05 2.92
N LEU A 18 -13.46 8.98 3.61
CA LEU A 18 -14.60 8.15 3.23
C LEU A 18 -15.93 8.81 3.57
N MET A 19 -16.99 8.38 2.89
CA MET A 19 -18.36 8.75 3.22
C MET A 19 -18.93 7.71 4.19
N GLN A 20 -18.94 8.01 5.49
CA GLN A 20 -19.57 7.12 6.48
C GLN A 20 -21.08 7.25 6.50
N ASN A 21 -21.59 8.46 6.19
CA ASN A 21 -22.99 8.75 6.03
C ASN A 21 -23.21 9.40 4.66
N VAL A 22 -24.42 9.29 4.11
CA VAL A 22 -24.78 9.71 2.74
C VAL A 22 -24.28 11.13 2.39
N ASN A 23 -24.27 12.05 3.37
CA ASN A 23 -23.89 13.45 3.16
C ASN A 23 -22.71 13.91 4.05
N GLN A 24 -21.90 12.98 4.57
CA GLN A 24 -20.80 13.31 5.48
C GLN A 24 -19.48 12.72 5.02
N LEU A 25 -18.55 13.61 4.67
CA LEU A 25 -17.15 13.27 4.47
C LEU A 25 -16.47 13.13 5.84
N CYS A 26 -15.92 11.96 6.09
CA CYS A 26 -15.12 11.65 7.27
C CYS A 26 -13.68 11.34 6.86
N VAL A 27 -12.72 11.68 7.71
CA VAL A 27 -11.34 11.20 7.59
C VAL A 27 -11.07 10.27 8.77
N ILE A 28 -10.70 9.02 8.49
CA ILE A 28 -10.38 8.04 9.53
C ILE A 28 -8.89 7.70 9.48
N GLU A 29 -8.40 7.12 10.57
CA GLU A 29 -7.13 6.39 10.58
C GLU A 29 -7.29 5.08 9.80
N LYS A 30 -6.47 4.89 8.76
CA LYS A 30 -6.54 3.74 7.86
C LYS A 30 -6.03 2.47 8.56
N GLY A 31 -6.70 1.35 8.33
CA GLY A 31 -6.23 0.02 8.73
C GLY A 31 -6.68 -0.44 10.12
N ALA A 32 -7.67 0.24 10.71
CA ALA A 32 -8.44 -0.28 11.83
C ALA A 32 -9.21 -1.54 11.40
N MET A 33 -9.38 -2.51 12.30
CA MET A 33 -10.11 -3.74 11.98
C MET A 33 -11.60 -3.45 11.74
N CYS A 34 -12.17 -3.94 10.64
CA CYS A 34 -13.61 -3.85 10.36
C CYS A 34 -14.45 -4.84 11.18
N GLY A 35 -13.81 -5.81 11.85
CA GLY A 35 -14.49 -6.85 12.63
C GLY A 35 -15.04 -8.02 11.79
N VAL A 36 -14.70 -8.09 10.51
CA VAL A 36 -15.01 -9.22 9.62
C VAL A 36 -13.82 -10.20 9.61
N VAL A 37 -14.14 -11.50 9.58
CA VAL A 37 -13.16 -12.58 9.39
C VAL A 37 -13.62 -13.39 8.18
N LEU A 38 -12.73 -13.56 7.21
CA LEU A 38 -12.94 -14.45 6.06
C LEU A 38 -12.26 -15.78 6.33
N ASP A 39 -13.01 -16.86 6.21
CA ASP A 39 -12.56 -18.22 6.45
C ASP A 39 -12.83 -19.07 5.21
N GLY A 40 -11.79 -19.75 4.73
CA GLY A 40 -11.84 -20.60 3.53
C GLY A 40 -12.84 -21.75 3.58
N SER A 41 -13.33 -22.12 4.77
CA SER A 41 -14.31 -23.20 4.96
C SER A 41 -15.75 -22.70 5.13
N TYR A 42 -15.97 -21.39 5.18
CA TYR A 42 -17.28 -20.83 5.55
C TYR A 42 -17.80 -19.75 4.59
N ASN A 43 -17.19 -18.58 4.57
CA ASN A 43 -17.75 -17.38 3.91
C ASN A 43 -16.89 -16.87 2.74
N LEU A 44 -15.75 -17.52 2.47
CA LEU A 44 -14.85 -17.21 1.37
C LEU A 44 -15.10 -18.16 0.20
N GLU A 45 -15.39 -17.61 -0.99
CA GLU A 45 -15.67 -18.39 -2.21
C GLU A 45 -14.40 -18.60 -3.05
N ASP A 46 -13.58 -17.56 -3.19
CA ASP A 46 -12.32 -17.59 -3.94
C ASP A 46 -11.27 -16.68 -3.31
N ALA A 47 -10.00 -17.03 -3.45
CA ALA A 47 -8.88 -16.31 -2.89
C ALA A 47 -7.66 -16.42 -3.81
N SER A 48 -7.08 -15.29 -4.18
CA SER A 48 -5.89 -15.23 -5.01
C SER A 48 -4.79 -14.40 -4.33
N TYR A 49 -3.55 -14.90 -4.42
CA TYR A 49 -2.36 -14.19 -3.98
C TYR A 49 -1.39 -14.03 -5.15
N LYS A 50 -0.88 -12.81 -5.32
CA LYS A 50 0.11 -12.47 -6.34
C LYS A 50 1.30 -11.77 -5.69
N SER A 51 2.49 -12.23 -6.07
CA SER A 51 3.77 -11.58 -5.75
C SER A 51 4.49 -11.21 -7.04
N SER A 52 5.03 -10.01 -7.12
CA SER A 52 5.71 -9.47 -8.30
C SER A 52 7.06 -8.85 -7.93
N LEU A 53 8.08 -9.14 -8.75
CA LEU A 53 9.40 -8.53 -8.71
C LEU A 53 9.56 -7.39 -9.74
N GLN A 54 8.51 -7.10 -10.53
CA GLN A 54 8.59 -6.21 -11.69
C GLN A 54 9.06 -4.80 -11.32
N GLY A 55 8.64 -4.29 -10.16
CA GLY A 55 9.06 -2.99 -9.61
C GLY A 55 10.22 -3.06 -8.62
N LEU A 56 10.84 -4.22 -8.36
CA LEU A 56 11.89 -4.32 -7.35
C LEU A 56 13.04 -3.35 -7.65
N VAL A 57 13.43 -2.54 -6.66
CA VAL A 57 14.63 -1.71 -6.70
C VAL A 57 15.34 -1.87 -5.36
N ASP A 58 16.37 -2.71 -5.33
CA ASP A 58 17.15 -3.01 -4.12
C ASP A 58 18.47 -2.22 -4.05
N ARG A 59 18.79 -1.44 -5.09
CA ARG A 59 19.96 -0.58 -5.15
C ARG A 59 19.71 0.71 -5.91
N VAL A 60 20.13 1.83 -5.33
CA VAL A 60 20.12 3.15 -5.97
C VAL A 60 21.54 3.72 -5.96
N LEU A 61 22.11 3.98 -7.13
CA LEU A 61 23.37 4.71 -7.26
C LEU A 61 23.09 6.20 -7.33
N ILE A 62 23.78 6.99 -6.52
CA ILE A 62 23.68 8.45 -6.50
C ILE A 62 24.79 9.00 -7.38
N THR A 63 24.44 9.82 -8.37
CA THR A 63 25.39 10.47 -9.28
C THR A 63 25.39 11.99 -9.13
N ASP A 64 26.55 12.58 -9.37
CA ASP A 64 26.70 14.03 -9.52
C ASP A 64 26.17 14.52 -10.88
N LYS A 65 26.23 15.84 -11.10
CA LYS A 65 25.79 16.46 -12.37
C LYS A 65 26.55 15.95 -13.60
N ASN A 66 27.77 15.46 -13.39
CA ASN A 66 28.70 14.98 -14.40
C ASN A 66 28.59 13.47 -14.64
N GLY A 67 27.74 12.76 -13.88
CA GLY A 67 27.53 11.32 -13.98
C GLY A 67 28.49 10.47 -13.13
N ASN A 68 29.32 11.08 -12.28
CA ASN A 68 30.18 10.33 -11.37
C ASN A 68 29.36 9.80 -10.18
N VAL A 69 29.62 8.55 -9.79
CA VAL A 69 28.97 7.95 -8.62
C VAL A 69 29.55 8.56 -7.35
N VAL A 70 28.71 9.23 -6.58
CA VAL A 70 29.06 9.87 -5.29
C VAL A 70 28.54 9.10 -4.09
N GLY A 71 27.61 8.16 -4.30
CA GLY A 71 27.06 7.34 -3.23
C GLY A 71 26.20 6.18 -3.73
N LYS A 72 25.76 5.35 -2.78
CA LYS A 72 24.80 4.27 -3.04
C LYS A 72 23.91 4.03 -1.82
N VAL A 73 22.67 3.64 -2.08
CA VAL A 73 21.71 3.16 -1.09
C VAL A 73 21.31 1.74 -1.51
N GLU A 74 21.28 0.79 -0.57
CA GLU A 74 21.08 -0.62 -0.89
C GLU A 74 20.32 -1.42 0.18
N ASN A 75 19.59 -2.43 -0.27
CA ASN A 75 18.93 -3.44 0.55
C ASN A 75 19.62 -4.81 0.37
N ALA A 76 20.61 -5.09 1.21
CA ALA A 76 21.43 -6.30 1.12
C ALA A 76 20.61 -7.60 1.33
N GLU A 77 19.54 -7.56 2.13
CA GLU A 77 18.69 -8.74 2.35
C GLU A 77 17.89 -9.10 1.10
N ALA A 78 17.33 -8.10 0.42
CA ALA A 78 16.65 -8.29 -0.86
C ALA A 78 17.62 -8.79 -1.92
N GLN A 79 18.83 -8.21 -2.00
CA GLN A 79 19.86 -8.62 -2.95
C GLN A 79 20.24 -10.09 -2.81
N LYS A 80 20.36 -10.58 -1.58
CA LYS A 80 20.66 -11.99 -1.30
C LYS A 80 19.57 -12.94 -1.78
N LYS A 81 18.31 -12.50 -1.80
CA LYS A 81 17.15 -13.32 -2.18
C LYS A 81 16.83 -13.24 -3.68
N TYR A 82 16.97 -12.07 -4.27
CA TYR A 82 16.42 -11.76 -5.60
C TYR A 82 17.48 -11.35 -6.64
N GLY A 83 18.74 -11.20 -6.24
CA GLY A 83 19.77 -10.59 -7.07
C GLY A 83 19.75 -9.07 -6.97
N VAL A 84 20.57 -8.37 -7.78
CA VAL A 84 20.69 -6.91 -7.73
C VAL A 84 19.82 -6.29 -8.82
N VAL A 85 18.84 -5.48 -8.43
CA VAL A 85 18.08 -4.60 -9.33
C VAL A 85 18.36 -3.15 -8.98
N GLN A 86 19.03 -2.47 -9.92
CA GLN A 86 19.64 -1.17 -9.70
C GLN A 86 19.02 -0.07 -10.55
N VAL A 87 18.81 1.10 -9.94
CA VAL A 87 18.51 2.36 -10.63
C VAL A 87 19.55 3.43 -10.32
N VAL A 88 19.58 4.49 -11.13
CA VAL A 88 20.49 5.63 -10.98
C VAL A 88 19.67 6.87 -10.64
N TYR A 89 20.01 7.51 -9.52
CA TYR A 89 19.45 8.78 -9.09
C TYR A 89 20.49 9.88 -9.30
N LYS A 90 20.12 10.92 -10.06
CA LYS A 90 20.96 12.11 -10.25
C LYS A 90 20.59 13.12 -9.17
N GLN A 91 21.58 13.53 -8.36
CA GLN A 91 21.32 14.46 -7.26
C GLN A 91 20.81 15.81 -7.78
N GLU A 92 19.80 16.35 -7.10
CA GLU A 92 19.22 17.66 -7.36
C GLU A 92 19.71 18.68 -6.32
N ASP A 93 19.93 19.94 -6.75
CA ASP A 93 20.37 20.98 -5.83
C ASP A 93 19.28 21.28 -4.79
N GLY A 94 19.65 21.36 -3.52
CA GLY A 94 18.73 21.71 -2.43
C GLY A 94 17.90 20.56 -1.88
N LYS A 95 18.08 19.32 -2.37
CA LYS A 95 17.45 18.11 -1.82
C LYS A 95 18.44 17.21 -1.10
N ASP A 96 17.95 16.41 -0.16
CA ASP A 96 18.75 15.36 0.49
C ASP A 96 18.81 14.13 -0.42
N ALA A 97 19.93 13.98 -1.14
CA ALA A 97 20.13 12.90 -2.09
C ALA A 97 20.01 11.49 -1.48
N ASN A 98 20.34 11.32 -0.19
CA ASN A 98 20.17 10.02 0.49
C ASN A 98 18.71 9.74 0.80
N ALA A 99 17.95 10.76 1.21
CA ALA A 99 16.52 10.61 1.47
C ALA A 99 15.76 10.25 0.19
N GLU A 100 16.06 10.95 -0.91
CA GLU A 100 15.47 10.69 -2.24
C GLU A 100 15.84 9.30 -2.76
N ALA A 101 17.13 8.94 -2.70
CA ALA A 101 17.58 7.61 -3.11
C ALA A 101 16.95 6.49 -2.27
N LYS A 102 16.70 6.72 -0.99
CA LYS A 102 16.02 5.76 -0.12
C LYS A 102 14.53 5.63 -0.47
N ALA A 103 13.87 6.72 -0.88
CA ALA A 103 12.48 6.69 -1.33
C ALA A 103 12.30 5.93 -2.66
N LEU A 104 13.35 5.84 -3.47
CA LEU A 104 13.38 5.07 -4.71
C LEU A 104 13.58 3.56 -4.51
N LEU A 105 13.95 3.11 -3.31
CA LEU A 105 13.98 1.67 -3.01
C LEU A 105 12.54 1.13 -3.05
N GLN A 106 12.34 0.08 -3.84
CA GLN A 106 11.06 -0.61 -3.96
C GLN A 106 11.25 -2.06 -3.55
N THR A 107 10.38 -2.55 -2.68
CA THR A 107 10.32 -3.96 -2.29
C THR A 107 9.48 -4.75 -3.29
N ILE A 108 9.36 -6.05 -3.06
CA ILE A 108 8.40 -6.86 -3.80
C ILE A 108 6.98 -6.30 -3.65
N GLU A 109 6.21 -6.39 -4.72
CA GLU A 109 4.80 -6.01 -4.71
C GLU A 109 3.97 -7.25 -4.39
N GLN A 110 3.11 -7.14 -3.39
CA GLN A 110 2.20 -8.21 -2.98
C GLN A 110 0.78 -7.68 -3.05
N SER A 111 -0.09 -8.42 -3.75
CA SER A 111 -1.51 -8.15 -3.79
C SER A 111 -2.31 -9.44 -3.58
N GLY A 112 -3.50 -9.28 -3.02
CA GLY A 112 -4.47 -10.36 -2.89
C GLY A 112 -5.83 -9.93 -3.39
N SER A 113 -6.63 -10.89 -3.82
CA SER A 113 -8.06 -10.66 -4.08
C SER A 113 -8.88 -11.77 -3.44
N VAL A 114 -10.04 -11.42 -2.91
CA VAL A 114 -10.96 -12.39 -2.33
C VAL A 114 -12.38 -12.14 -2.83
N THR A 115 -13.10 -13.22 -3.12
CA THR A 115 -14.55 -13.21 -3.38
C THR A 115 -15.22 -13.94 -2.23
N ALA A 116 -16.22 -13.33 -1.62
CA ALA A 116 -16.83 -13.83 -0.38
C ALA A 116 -18.31 -13.45 -0.29
N ILE A 117 -19.01 -14.06 0.67
CA ILE A 117 -20.34 -13.59 1.08
C ILE A 117 -20.21 -12.16 1.60
N SER A 118 -21.08 -11.27 1.11
CA SER A 118 -21.01 -9.83 1.41
C SER A 118 -21.21 -9.54 2.90
N ASP A 119 -20.31 -8.74 3.47
CA ASP A 119 -20.46 -8.09 4.78
C ASP A 119 -20.17 -6.59 4.63
N THR A 120 -21.17 -5.75 4.86
CA THR A 120 -21.11 -4.30 4.61
C THR A 120 -20.10 -3.55 5.49
N ARG A 121 -19.47 -4.23 6.47
CA ARG A 121 -18.38 -3.66 7.25
C ARG A 121 -17.04 -3.74 6.51
N ALA A 122 -16.89 -4.66 5.56
CA ALA A 122 -15.65 -4.91 4.83
C ALA A 122 -15.43 -3.90 3.69
N VAL A 123 -15.22 -2.64 4.05
CA VAL A 123 -15.04 -1.53 3.09
C VAL A 123 -13.59 -1.04 3.04
N SER A 124 -13.23 -0.41 1.92
CA SER A 124 -11.89 0.17 1.70
C SER A 124 -11.47 1.12 2.82
N GLY A 125 -10.19 1.07 3.18
CA GLY A 125 -9.63 1.86 4.26
C GLY A 125 -9.57 1.14 5.61
N TYR A 126 -10.32 0.05 5.79
CA TYR A 126 -10.21 -0.83 6.96
C TYR A 126 -9.24 -1.99 6.72
N ALA A 127 -8.96 -2.73 7.79
CA ALA A 127 -8.27 -4.00 7.76
C ALA A 127 -9.22 -5.15 8.06
N ILE A 128 -8.93 -6.31 7.48
CA ILE A 128 -9.71 -7.54 7.59
C ILE A 128 -8.81 -8.70 7.97
N ALA A 129 -9.35 -9.69 8.68
CA ALA A 129 -8.66 -10.95 8.93
C ALA A 129 -9.08 -11.97 7.88
N VAL A 130 -8.12 -12.63 7.24
CA VAL A 130 -8.36 -13.74 6.31
C VAL A 130 -7.66 -14.98 6.84
N GLN A 131 -8.36 -16.10 6.79
CA GLN A 131 -7.93 -17.42 7.22
C GLN A 131 -8.15 -18.40 6.06
N GLU A 132 -7.30 -18.28 5.05
CA GLU A 132 -7.34 -19.14 3.87
C GLU A 132 -5.96 -19.77 3.66
N PRO A 133 -5.77 -21.06 4.01
CA PRO A 133 -4.46 -21.69 4.01
C PRO A 133 -3.95 -22.09 2.63
N ILE A 134 -4.80 -22.23 1.61
CA ILE A 134 -4.42 -22.79 0.29
C ILE A 134 -3.69 -21.74 -0.56
N SER A 135 -4.22 -20.53 -0.66
CA SER A 135 -3.61 -19.37 -1.34
C SER A 135 -2.50 -18.71 -0.52
N GLY A 136 -2.46 -18.98 0.78
CA GLY A 136 -1.52 -18.36 1.72
C GLY A 136 -2.00 -17.01 2.27
N LEU A 137 -3.24 -16.60 1.99
CA LEU A 137 -3.88 -15.45 2.62
C LEU A 137 -4.30 -15.78 4.06
N TYR A 138 -3.32 -15.78 4.96
CA TYR A 138 -3.52 -16.06 6.38
C TYR A 138 -2.97 -14.93 7.25
N GLY A 139 -3.85 -14.13 7.84
CA GLY A 139 -3.48 -13.02 8.73
C GLY A 139 -4.32 -11.76 8.54
N LYS A 140 -3.72 -10.61 8.89
CA LYS A 140 -4.31 -9.28 8.75
C LYS A 140 -3.92 -8.68 7.41
N PHE A 141 -4.92 -8.20 6.67
CA PHE A 141 -4.75 -7.51 5.39
C PHE A 141 -5.49 -6.17 5.38
N TYR A 142 -5.11 -5.26 4.49
CA TYR A 142 -5.74 -3.95 4.32
C TYR A 142 -6.63 -3.96 3.08
N ILE A 143 -7.88 -3.50 3.20
CA ILE A 143 -8.80 -3.40 2.06
C ILE A 143 -8.46 -2.11 1.29
N GLU A 144 -7.97 -2.27 0.07
CA GLU A 144 -7.68 -1.17 -0.87
C GLU A 144 -8.85 -0.88 -1.80
N GLY A 145 -9.63 -1.91 -2.13
CA GLY A 145 -10.82 -1.81 -2.97
C GLY A 145 -11.87 -2.79 -2.50
N ASP A 146 -13.13 -2.38 -2.52
CA ASP A 146 -14.29 -3.19 -2.22
C ASP A 146 -15.38 -3.00 -3.28
N THR A 147 -16.11 -4.06 -3.58
CA THR A 147 -17.31 -4.01 -4.42
C THR A 147 -18.32 -5.00 -3.87
N HIS A 148 -19.49 -4.50 -3.48
CA HIS A 148 -20.58 -5.29 -2.92
C HIS A 148 -21.73 -5.38 -3.94
N THR A 149 -22.12 -6.60 -4.29
CA THR A 149 -23.19 -6.88 -5.27
C THR A 149 -24.33 -7.63 -4.61
N PHE A 150 -25.55 -7.11 -4.75
CA PHE A 150 -26.77 -7.72 -4.21
C PHE A 150 -27.76 -7.98 -5.36
N THR A 151 -27.86 -9.23 -5.79
CA THR A 151 -28.66 -9.60 -6.97
C THR A 151 -29.36 -10.94 -6.74
N ASN A 152 -30.66 -11.02 -7.05
CA ASN A 152 -31.44 -12.26 -7.01
C ASN A 152 -31.32 -13.05 -5.70
N GLY A 153 -31.20 -12.35 -4.56
CA GLY A 153 -31.05 -12.98 -3.24
C GLY A 153 -29.63 -13.46 -2.90
N LYS A 154 -28.65 -13.30 -3.80
CA LYS A 154 -27.21 -13.46 -3.51
C LYS A 154 -26.62 -12.12 -3.07
N ALA A 155 -25.84 -12.15 -2.00
CA ALA A 155 -25.03 -11.03 -1.54
C ALA A 155 -23.56 -11.43 -1.61
N GLU A 156 -22.82 -10.86 -2.56
CA GLU A 156 -21.40 -11.15 -2.80
C GLU A 156 -20.57 -9.88 -2.61
N MET A 157 -19.33 -10.04 -2.16
CA MET A 157 -18.33 -8.98 -2.18
C MET A 157 -17.03 -9.45 -2.81
N GLN A 158 -16.36 -8.53 -3.48
CA GLN A 158 -15.02 -8.69 -4.00
C GLN A 158 -14.12 -7.65 -3.34
N LEU A 159 -13.03 -8.10 -2.71
CA LEU A 159 -12.09 -7.24 -2.03
C LEU A 159 -10.71 -7.36 -2.67
N THR A 160 -10.05 -6.21 -2.84
CA THR A 160 -8.63 -6.11 -3.17
C THR A 160 -7.86 -5.85 -1.89
N LEU A 161 -6.88 -6.71 -1.61
CA LEU A 161 -6.12 -6.74 -0.37
C LEU A 161 -4.67 -6.30 -0.60
N ALA A 162 -4.20 -5.41 0.27
CA ALA A 162 -2.79 -5.04 0.40
C ALA A 162 -2.15 -5.65 1.65
N PHE A 163 -0.84 -5.90 1.54
CA PHE A 163 0.00 -6.51 2.57
C PHE A 163 0.67 -5.46 3.47
N SER A 164 0.65 -4.19 3.05
CA SER A 164 1.14 -3.04 3.81
C SER A 164 0.09 -1.93 3.83
N ASN A 165 0.07 -1.14 4.90
CA ASN A 165 -0.87 -0.03 5.03
C ASN A 165 -0.30 1.22 4.35
N MET A 166 -0.53 1.37 3.06
CA MET A 166 -0.10 2.53 2.28
C MET A 166 -1.20 3.60 2.26
N MET A 167 -0.79 4.85 2.10
CA MET A 167 -1.67 6.00 1.99
C MET A 167 -1.31 6.77 0.73
N ASP A 168 -2.30 7.35 0.06
CA ASP A 168 -2.06 8.29 -1.02
C ASP A 168 -1.45 9.59 -0.47
N GLU A 169 -0.24 9.90 -0.90
CA GLU A 169 0.54 11.04 -0.45
C GLU A 169 0.65 12.06 -1.58
N GLN A 170 0.30 13.31 -1.27
CA GLN A 170 0.55 14.42 -2.19
C GLN A 170 1.52 15.41 -1.56
N GLU A 171 2.54 15.77 -2.31
CA GLU A 171 3.48 16.80 -1.94
C GLU A 171 2.78 18.15 -1.84
N ILE A 172 3.21 18.96 -0.88
CA ILE A 172 2.80 20.35 -0.77
C ILE A 172 3.83 21.13 -1.59
N GLU A 173 3.46 21.56 -2.78
CA GLU A 173 4.26 22.58 -3.48
C GLU A 173 4.29 23.82 -2.58
N GLN A 174 5.47 24.17 -2.09
CA GLN A 174 5.64 25.45 -1.42
C GLN A 174 5.63 26.51 -2.52
N GLU A 175 4.53 27.29 -2.62
CA GLU A 175 4.58 28.56 -3.33
C GLU A 175 5.68 29.40 -2.69
N ASN A 176 6.82 29.53 -3.38
CA ASN A 176 7.85 30.50 -3.07
C ASN A 176 7.24 31.88 -3.23
N LYS A 177 6.63 32.41 -2.16
CA LYS A 177 6.21 33.81 -2.11
C LYS A 177 7.47 34.66 -2.22
N THR A 178 7.58 35.32 -3.37
CA THR A 178 8.63 36.27 -3.73
C THR A 178 8.47 37.56 -2.95
#